data_AF-A0A959H5S6-F1
#
_entry.id   AF-A0A959H5S6-F1
#
_cell.length_a   1.000
_cell.length_b   1.000
_cell.length_c   1.000
_cell.angle_alpha   90.00
_cell.angle_beta   90.00
_cell.angle_gamma   90.00
#
_symmetry.space_group_name_H-M   'P 1'
#
loop_
_entity.id
_entity.type
_entity.pdbx_description
1 polymer ?
#
loop_
_entity_poly.entity_id
_entity_poly.type
_entity_poly.pdbx_seq_one_letter_code
_entity_poly.pdbx_strand_id
1 'polypeptide(L)' 'IFHIDLPDELVRAVQSAKNTETRTQAGIEWCIQQSRELKKAGAPCLHYYTMGDSETIRKIAEAVY' A
#
# COMPACT_ATOMS: atom_id res chain seq x y z
N ILE A 1 14.11 -17.72 -2.43
CA ILE A 1 13.36 -17.24 -3.62
C ILE A 1 12.04 -16.69 -3.11
N PHE A 2 11.71 -15.43 -3.40
CA PHE A 2 10.48 -14.76 -2.96
C PHE A 2 9.51 -14.71 -4.14
N HIS A 3 8.37 -15.38 -4.02
CA HIS A 3 7.32 -15.41 -5.04
C HIS A 3 6.07 -14.79 -4.45
N ILE A 4 5.60 -13.72 -5.09
CA ILE A 4 4.33 -13.06 -4.79
C ILE A 4 3.61 -12.82 -6.11
N ASP A 5 2.32 -13.13 -6.11
CA ASP A 5 1.40 -12.70 -7.14
C ASP A 5 0.74 -11.38 -6.72
N LEU A 6 0.69 -10.42 -7.64
CA LEU A 6 0.04 -9.14 -7.39
C LEU A 6 -1.44 -9.21 -7.78
N PRO A 7 -2.35 -8.68 -6.95
CA PRO A 7 -3.76 -8.59 -7.31
C PRO A 7 -3.98 -7.78 -8.60
N ASP A 8 -4.84 -8.28 -9.49
CA ASP A 8 -5.14 -7.64 -10.77
C ASP A 8 -5.59 -6.18 -10.63
N GLU A 9 -6.33 -5.86 -9.57
CA GLU A 9 -6.82 -4.51 -9.31
C GLU A 9 -5.67 -3.53 -9.05
N LEU A 10 -4.71 -3.92 -8.20
CA LEU A 10 -3.49 -3.14 -7.96
C LEU A 10 -2.68 -2.96 -9.25
N VAL A 11 -2.52 -4.04 -10.02
CA VAL A 11 -1.78 -4.00 -11.29
C VAL A 11 -2.43 -3.00 -12.25
N ARG A 12 -3.75 -3.05 -12.42
CA ARG A 12 -4.49 -2.11 -13.28
C ARG A 12 -4.37 -0.68 -12.79
N ALA A 13 -4.53 -0.43 -11.49
CA ALA A 13 -4.39 0.91 -10.91
C ALA A 13 -3.00 1.51 -11.20
N VAL A 14 -1.94 0.74 -10.95
CA VAL A 14 -0.55 1.16 -11.19
C VAL A 14 -0.25 1.35 -12.69
N GLN A 15 -0.76 0.48 -13.56
CA GLN A 15 -0.58 0.59 -15.01
C GLN A 15 -1.34 1.78 -15.62
N SER A 16 -2.46 2.17 -15.02
CA SER A 16 -3.25 3.33 -15.46
C SER A 16 -2.62 4.68 -15.11
N ALA A 17 -1.66 4.70 -14.17
CA ALA A 17 -0.98 5.90 -13.73
C ALA A 17 -0.06 6.49 -14.80
N LYS A 18 -0.25 7.77 -15.11
CA LYS A 18 0.45 8.45 -16.22
C LYS A 18 1.81 9.00 -15.83
N ASN A 19 2.09 9.13 -14.54
CA ASN A 19 3.33 9.68 -14.01
C ASN A 19 3.67 9.06 -12.65
N THR A 20 4.86 9.38 -12.12
CA THR A 20 5.34 8.84 -10.85
C THR A 20 4.42 9.21 -9.68
N GLU A 21 3.92 10.44 -9.65
CA GLU A 21 3.05 10.94 -8.57
C GLU A 21 1.75 10.14 -8.48
N THR A 22 1.06 9.96 -9.60
CA THR A 22 -0.19 9.17 -9.68
C THR A 22 0.06 7.69 -9.37
N ARG A 23 1.24 7.17 -9.72
CA ARG A 23 1.62 5.79 -9.40
C ARG A 23 1.83 5.60 -7.90
N THR A 24 2.55 6.53 -7.27
CA THR A 24 2.77 6.54 -5.82
C THR A 24 1.44 6.66 -5.09
N GLN A 25 0.54 7.54 -5.55
CA GLN A 25 -0.78 7.72 -4.98
C GLN A 25 -1.63 6.44 -5.05
N ALA A 26 -1.64 5.74 -6.19
CA ALA A 26 -2.32 4.45 -6.32
C ALA A 26 -1.78 3.39 -5.33
N GLY A 27 -0.46 3.37 -5.12
CA GLY A 27 0.16 2.49 -4.12
C GLY A 27 -0.21 2.85 -2.68
N ILE A 28 -0.29 4.14 -2.35
CA ILE A 28 -0.73 4.64 -1.03
C ILE A 28 -2.16 4.21 -0.75
N GLU A 29 -3.07 4.45 -1.69
CA GLU A 29 -4.49 4.11 -1.55
C GLU A 29 -4.69 2.62 -1.34
N TRP A 30 -4.01 1.80 -2.14
CA TRP A 30 -4.03 0.35 -1.99
C TRP A 30 -3.50 -0.11 -0.63
N CYS A 31 -2.37 0.45 -0.18
CA CYS A 31 -1.77 0.09 1.09
C CYS A 31 -2.68 0.45 2.28
N ILE A 32 -3.34 1.62 2.24
CA ILE A 32 -4.32 2.03 3.25
C ILE A 32 -5.49 1.05 3.30
N GLN A 33 -6.05 0.69 2.13
CA GLN A 33 -7.15 -0.27 2.05
C GLN A 33 -6.76 -1.61 2.67
N GLN A 34 -5.65 -2.20 2.21
CA GLN A 34 -5.18 -3.49 2.69
C GLN A 34 -4.89 -3.46 4.21
N SER A 35 -4.28 -2.38 4.71
CA SER A 35 -4.01 -2.20 6.14
C SER A 35 -5.29 -2.15 6.97
N ARG A 36 -6.34 -1.48 6.49
CA ARG A 36 -7.66 -1.45 7.16
C ARG A 36 -8.33 -2.83 7.16
N GLU A 37 -8.25 -3.57 6.05
CA GLU A 37 -8.78 -4.92 5.94
C GLU A 37 -8.08 -5.90 6.91
N LEU A 38 -6.74 -5.85 6.98
CA LEU A 38 -5.96 -6.67 7.90
C LEU A 38 -6.29 -6.35 9.37
N LYS A 39 -6.42 -5.06 9.73
CA LYS A 39 -6.84 -4.66 11.08
C LYS A 39 -8.25 -5.16 11.40
N LYS A 40 -9.19 -5.03 10.46
CA LYS A 40 -10.57 -5.54 10.61
C LYS A 40 -10.60 -7.06 10.78
N ALA A 41 -9.69 -7.77 10.11
CA ALA A 41 -9.52 -9.22 10.24
C ALA A 41 -8.82 -9.64 11.55
N GLY A 42 -8.39 -8.70 12.39
CA GLY A 42 -7.78 -8.98 13.69
C GLY A 42 -6.27 -9.23 13.64
N ALA A 43 -5.57 -8.77 12.60
CA ALA A 43 -4.11 -8.82 12.57
C ALA A 43 -3.51 -8.09 13.80
N PRO A 44 -2.57 -8.71 14.54
CA PRO A 44 -2.09 -8.16 15.82
C PRO A 44 -1.22 -6.90 15.63
N CYS A 45 -0.54 -6.79 14.49
CA CYS A 45 0.25 -5.63 14.11
C CYS A 45 0.40 -5.54 12.59
N LEU A 46 0.83 -4.37 12.11
CA LEU A 46 1.21 -4.14 10.71
C LEU A 46 2.68 -3.73 10.68
N HIS A 47 3.48 -4.44 9.87
CA HIS A 47 4.88 -4.12 9.63
C HIS A 47 5.06 -3.61 8.19
N TYR A 48 5.66 -2.43 8.03
CA TYR A 48 5.83 -1.79 6.73
C TYR A 48 7.30 -1.81 6.31
N TYR A 49 7.57 -2.30 5.10
CA TYR A 49 8.88 -2.18 4.45
C TYR A 49 9.01 -0.80 3.81
N THR A 50 9.61 0.15 4.54
CA THR A 50 9.65 1.57 4.15
C THR A 50 10.56 1.85 2.97
N MET A 51 11.58 1.00 2.73
CA MET A 51 12.61 1.21 1.71
C MET A 51 13.26 2.61 1.76
N GLY A 52 13.28 3.24 2.94
CA GLY A 52 13.80 4.61 3.14
C GLY A 52 12.79 5.73 2.93
N ASP A 53 11.57 5.44 2.44
CA ASP A 53 10.50 6.42 2.25
C ASP A 53 9.61 6.51 3.50
N SER A 54 10.03 7.32 4.46
CA SER A 54 9.28 7.53 5.70
C SER A 54 8.04 8.42 5.53
N GLU A 55 8.02 9.31 4.53
CA GLU A 55 6.92 10.24 4.32
C GLU A 55 5.67 9.51 3.82
N THR A 56 5.82 8.64 2.83
CA THR A 56 4.73 7.81 2.31
C THR A 56 4.14 6.93 3.41
N ILE A 57 4.99 6.30 4.22
CA ILE A 57 4.55 5.42 5.31
C ILE A 57 3.86 6.20 6.43
N ARG A 58 4.31 7.42 6.75
CA ARG A 58 3.62 8.30 7.70
C ARG A 58 2.19 8.60 7.23
N LYS A 59 2.01 8.97 5.96
CA LYS A 59 0.68 9.26 5.38
C LYS A 59 -0.26 8.04 5.46
N ILE A 60 0.27 6.85 5.17
CA ILE A 60 -0.49 5.59 5.29
C ILE A 60 -0.87 5.33 6.74
N ALA A 61 0.07 5.46 7.69
CA ALA A 61 -0.19 5.24 9.10
C ALA A 61 -1.26 6.20 9.65
N GLU A 62 -1.20 7.49 9.31
CA GLU A 62 -2.20 8.51 9.70
C GLU A 62 -3.61 8.22 9.17
N ALA A 63 -3.73 7.54 8.03
CA ALA A 63 -5.03 7.16 7.48
C ALA A 63 -5.59 5.86 8.09
N VAL A 64 -4.74 5.07 8.77
CA VAL A 64 -5.06 3.73 9.28
C VAL A 64 -5.24 3.72 10.80
N TYR A 65 -4.59 4.63 11.53
CA TYR A 65 -4.58 4.75 13.00
C TYR A 65 -5.10 6.12 13.41
#